data_AF-A0AAN0JLX4-F1
#
_entry.id   AF-A0AAN0JLX4-F1
#
_cell.length_a   1.000
_cell.length_b   1.000
_cell.length_c   1.000
_cell.angle_alpha   90.00
_cell.angle_beta   90.00
_cell.angle_gamma   90.00
#
_symmetry.space_group_name_H-M   'P 1'
#
loop_
_entity.id
_entity.type
_entity.pdbx_description
1 polymer ?
#
loop_
_entity_poly.entity_id
_entity_poly.type
_entity_poly.pdbx_seq_one_letter_code
_entity_poly.pdbx_strand_id
1 'polypeptide(L)'
;MQSMRDRLLRLGKLYSRNDSYFPTAYLIKLLEQHSCQLGWDPGFIPDIFHQVGVSYSTLFTLYNNLFEEKDTFWGSVGRPLHVLLVLLALLSAYTANSSLVATKHSSVAIDKYLVELQTLDPSTPDINTLTAGLRNLKRELQRNLDTIK
;
A
#
# COMPACT_ATOMS: atom_id res chain seq x y z
N MET A 1 -17.94 -9.50 -1.04
CA MET A 1 -16.50 -9.32 -1.35
C MET A 1 -15.86 -10.53 -2.05
N GLN A 2 -16.11 -11.78 -1.63
CA GLN A 2 -15.52 -13.00 -2.25
C GLN A 2 -15.76 -13.14 -3.77
N SER A 3 -16.99 -12.93 -4.25
CA SER A 3 -17.31 -13.02 -5.69
C SER A 3 -16.44 -12.11 -6.58
N MET A 4 -16.15 -10.90 -6.11
CA MET A 4 -15.32 -9.94 -6.84
C MET A 4 -13.84 -10.35 -6.81
N ARG A 5 -13.37 -10.78 -5.64
CA ARG A 5 -12.02 -11.35 -5.46
C ARG A 5 -11.78 -12.53 -6.41
N ASP A 6 -12.71 -13.48 -6.49
CA ASP A 6 -12.56 -14.65 -7.36
C ASP A 6 -12.55 -14.32 -8.85
N ARG A 7 -13.29 -13.28 -9.26
CA ARG A 7 -13.26 -12.78 -10.64
C ARG A 7 -11.93 -12.09 -10.95
N LEU A 8 -11.46 -11.21 -10.07
CA LEU A 8 -10.17 -10.53 -10.20
C LEU A 8 -9.00 -11.52 -10.18
N LEU A 9 -9.03 -12.52 -9.32
CA LEU A 9 -8.01 -13.57 -9.27
C LEU A 9 -7.98 -14.39 -10.56
N ARG A 10 -9.14 -14.74 -11.12
CA ARG A 10 -9.22 -15.47 -12.39
C ARG A 10 -8.69 -14.64 -13.55
N LEU A 11 -9.14 -13.39 -13.68
CA LEU A 11 -8.70 -12.48 -14.74
C LEU A 11 -7.21 -12.16 -14.61
N GLY A 12 -6.75 -11.86 -13.40
CA GLY A 12 -5.35 -11.61 -13.11
C GLY A 12 -4.48 -12.80 -13.49
N LYS A 13 -4.84 -14.03 -13.09
CA LYS A 13 -4.06 -15.22 -13.48
C LYS A 13 -4.04 -15.50 -14.99
N LEU A 14 -5.09 -15.11 -15.71
CA LEU A 14 -5.20 -15.33 -17.15
C LEU A 14 -4.43 -14.28 -17.97
N TYR A 15 -4.40 -13.03 -17.49
CA TYR A 15 -3.89 -11.88 -18.25
C TYR A 15 -2.64 -11.20 -17.65
N SER A 16 -2.19 -11.57 -16.43
CA SER A 16 -1.04 -10.92 -15.76
C SER A 16 0.28 -10.99 -16.53
N ARG A 17 0.40 -11.90 -17.50
CA ARG A 17 1.59 -12.02 -18.36
C ARG A 17 1.66 -10.96 -19.46
N ASN A 18 0.58 -10.23 -19.72
CA ASN A 18 0.54 -9.28 -20.82
C ASN A 18 0.07 -7.90 -20.34
N ASP A 19 1.02 -6.98 -20.16
CA ASP A 19 0.79 -5.63 -19.67
C ASP A 19 -0.23 -4.85 -20.54
N SER A 20 -0.28 -5.14 -21.84
CA SER A 20 -1.26 -4.55 -22.76
C SER A 20 -2.71 -4.97 -22.50
N TYR A 21 -2.94 -6.12 -21.85
CA TYR A 21 -4.28 -6.61 -21.49
C TYR A 21 -4.59 -6.49 -20.00
N PHE A 22 -3.57 -6.30 -19.16
CA PHE A 22 -3.73 -6.18 -17.70
C PHE A 22 -2.88 -5.02 -17.15
N PRO A 23 -3.28 -3.75 -17.40
CA PRO A 23 -2.56 -2.58 -16.95
C PRO A 23 -2.67 -2.48 -15.43
N THR A 24 -1.69 -3.08 -14.74
CA THR A 24 -1.75 -3.33 -13.29
C THR A 24 -1.83 -2.04 -12.49
N ALA A 25 -1.07 -1.02 -12.89
CA ALA A 25 -1.08 0.30 -12.25
C ALA A 25 -2.47 0.96 -12.32
N TYR A 26 -3.10 0.93 -13.50
CA TYR A 26 -4.41 1.51 -13.72
C TYR A 26 -5.51 0.76 -12.95
N LEU A 27 -5.47 -0.58 -12.98
CA LEU A 27 -6.45 -1.41 -12.27
C LEU A 27 -6.34 -1.24 -10.76
N ILE A 28 -5.13 -1.17 -10.20
CA ILE A 28 -4.92 -0.90 -8.78
C ILE A 28 -5.50 0.47 -8.43
N LYS A 29 -5.18 1.52 -9.18
CA LYS A 29 -5.69 2.88 -8.94
C LYS A 29 -7.23 2.91 -8.97
N LEU A 30 -7.85 2.33 -10.00
CA LEU A 30 -9.30 2.30 -10.16
C LEU A 30 -10.00 1.55 -9.01
N LEU A 31 -9.46 0.37 -8.66
CA LEU A 31 -10.00 -0.45 -7.58
C LEU A 31 -9.82 0.22 -6.22
N GLU A 32 -8.73 0.94 -6.00
CA GLU A 32 -8.52 1.69 -4.76
C GLU A 32 -9.43 2.90 -4.65
N GLN A 33 -9.71 3.58 -5.76
CA GLN A 33 -10.70 4.66 -5.76
C GLN A 33 -12.09 4.14 -5.37
N HIS A 34 -12.49 2.98 -5.89
CA HIS A 34 -13.73 2.30 -5.48
C HIS A 34 -13.67 1.81 -4.02
N SER A 35 -12.56 1.21 -3.60
CA SER A 35 -12.31 0.75 -2.23
C SER A 35 -12.47 1.90 -1.23
N CYS A 36 -11.90 3.06 -1.55
CA CYS A 36 -11.99 4.27 -0.75
C CYS A 36 -13.42 4.80 -0.64
N GLN A 37 -14.16 4.84 -1.76
CA GLN A 37 -15.57 5.25 -1.78
C GLN A 37 -16.48 4.29 -0.99
N LEU A 38 -16.22 2.99 -1.08
CA LEU A 38 -17.00 1.94 -0.42
C LEU A 38 -16.53 1.63 1.02
N GLY A 39 -15.41 2.23 1.43
CA GLY A 39 -14.82 2.04 2.75
C GLY A 39 -14.31 0.62 3.01
N TRP A 40 -13.71 -0.02 2.00
CA TRP A 40 -13.14 -1.37 2.16
C TRP A 40 -11.81 -1.37 2.93
N ASP A 41 -11.39 -2.57 3.32
CA ASP A 41 -10.14 -2.77 4.04
C ASP A 41 -8.93 -2.39 3.18
N PRO A 42 -7.99 -1.58 3.69
CA PRO A 42 -6.81 -1.12 2.94
C PRO A 42 -5.88 -2.25 2.48
N GLY A 43 -5.89 -3.41 3.14
CA GLY A 43 -5.07 -4.56 2.77
C GLY A 43 -5.68 -5.46 1.69
N PHE A 44 -6.97 -5.27 1.36
CA PHE A 44 -7.71 -6.19 0.50
C PHE A 44 -7.24 -6.18 -0.96
N ILE A 45 -7.08 -5.01 -1.58
CA ILE A 45 -6.63 -4.89 -2.96
C ILE A 45 -5.18 -5.37 -3.13
N PRO A 46 -4.21 -4.94 -2.29
CA PRO A 46 -2.84 -5.45 -2.40
C PRO A 46 -2.73 -6.96 -2.24
N ASP A 47 -3.50 -7.57 -1.32
CA ASP A 47 -3.57 -9.02 -1.12
C ASP A 47 -4.02 -9.77 -2.40
N ILE A 48 -5.02 -9.24 -3.10
CA ILE A 48 -5.51 -9.82 -4.36
C ILE A 48 -4.42 -9.78 -5.43
N PHE A 49 -3.80 -8.62 -5.65
CA PHE A 49 -2.77 -8.51 -6.68
C PHE A 49 -1.52 -9.32 -6.35
N HIS A 50 -1.19 -9.47 -5.08
CA HIS A 50 -0.13 -10.38 -4.66
C HIS A 50 -0.47 -11.84 -5.01
N GLN A 51 -1.70 -12.29 -4.76
CA GLN A 51 -2.17 -13.64 -5.13
C GLN A 51 -2.31 -13.86 -6.65
N VAL A 52 -2.47 -12.79 -7.42
CA VAL A 52 -2.40 -12.83 -8.90
C VAL A 52 -0.97 -13.10 -9.39
N GLY A 53 0.04 -12.86 -8.55
CA GLY A 53 1.46 -13.08 -8.87
C GLY A 53 2.24 -11.79 -9.07
N VAL A 54 1.68 -10.63 -8.70
CA VAL A 54 2.43 -9.36 -8.73
C VAL A 54 3.44 -9.35 -7.59
N SER A 55 4.69 -9.01 -7.91
CA SER A 55 5.75 -8.94 -6.91
C SER A 55 5.50 -7.82 -5.89
N TYR A 56 5.93 -8.04 -4.65
CA TYR A 56 5.80 -7.03 -3.60
C TYR A 56 6.53 -5.73 -3.96
N SER A 57 7.72 -5.82 -4.54
CA SER A 57 8.49 -4.64 -4.95
C SER A 57 7.74 -3.81 -6.00
N THR A 58 7.03 -4.46 -6.91
CA THR A 58 6.18 -3.79 -7.91
C THR A 58 5.00 -3.11 -7.24
N LEU A 59 4.27 -3.80 -6.35
CA LEU A 59 3.14 -3.22 -5.62
C LEU A 59 3.58 -2.00 -4.81
N PHE A 60 4.64 -2.13 -4.02
CA PHE A 60 5.20 -1.04 -3.23
C PHE A 60 5.57 0.17 -4.10
N THR A 61 6.22 -0.06 -5.25
CA THR A 61 6.58 1.03 -6.18
C THR A 61 5.33 1.72 -6.75
N LEU A 62 4.32 0.95 -7.14
CA LEU A 62 3.06 1.52 -7.68
C LEU A 62 2.32 2.34 -6.63
N TYR A 63 2.21 1.86 -5.39
CA TYR A 63 1.58 2.61 -4.30
C TYR A 63 2.41 3.83 -3.87
N ASN A 64 3.74 3.73 -3.86
CA ASN A 64 4.62 4.88 -3.60
C ASN A 64 4.46 5.94 -4.70
N ASN A 65 4.38 5.55 -5.96
CA ASN A 65 4.10 6.48 -7.06
C ASN A 65 2.73 7.12 -6.93
N LEU A 66 1.70 6.35 -6.54
CA LEU A 66 0.35 6.87 -6.28
C LEU A 66 0.33 7.90 -5.15
N PHE A 67 1.17 7.71 -4.12
CA PHE A 67 1.37 8.67 -3.05
C PHE A 67 2.10 9.94 -3.56
N GLU A 68 3.18 9.77 -4.33
CA GLU A 68 3.93 10.89 -4.91
C GLU A 68 3.13 11.70 -5.95
N GLU A 69 2.16 11.07 -6.63
CA GLU A 69 1.22 11.75 -7.54
C GLU A 69 0.33 12.79 -6.84
N LYS A 70 0.18 12.73 -5.50
CA LYS A 70 -0.66 13.63 -4.69
C LYS A 70 -2.04 13.89 -5.29
N ASP A 71 -2.68 12.81 -5.75
CA ASP A 71 -3.95 12.89 -6.45
C ASP A 71 -5.02 13.57 -5.57
N THR A 72 -5.65 14.63 -6.09
CA THR A 72 -6.66 15.43 -5.36
C THR A 72 -7.95 14.64 -5.13
N PHE A 73 -8.12 13.50 -5.80
CA PHE A 73 -9.24 12.60 -5.61
C PHE A 73 -9.42 12.17 -4.14
N TRP A 74 -8.34 11.77 -3.46
CA TRP A 74 -8.42 11.24 -2.09
C TRP A 74 -8.90 12.29 -1.08
N GLY A 75 -8.44 13.54 -1.25
CA GLY A 75 -8.92 14.68 -0.48
C GLY A 75 -10.38 15.01 -0.77
N SER A 76 -10.78 14.93 -2.05
CA SER A 76 -12.16 15.18 -2.48
C SER A 76 -13.17 14.16 -1.94
N VAL A 77 -12.73 12.92 -1.74
CA VAL A 77 -13.52 11.83 -1.13
C VAL A 77 -13.49 11.89 0.41
N GLY A 78 -12.77 12.86 1.00
CA GLY A 78 -12.68 13.05 2.45
C GLY A 78 -11.80 12.01 3.16
N ARG A 79 -10.95 11.28 2.41
CA ARG A 79 -10.04 10.26 2.94
C ARG A 79 -8.62 10.46 2.41
N PRO A 80 -7.96 11.60 2.75
CA PRO A 80 -6.60 11.89 2.27
C PRO A 80 -5.55 10.87 2.75
N LEU A 81 -5.84 10.15 3.84
CA LEU A 81 -4.92 9.16 4.44
C LEU A 81 -5.06 7.75 3.85
N HIS A 82 -5.98 7.51 2.90
CA HIS A 82 -6.26 6.17 2.37
C HIS A 82 -5.01 5.49 1.82
N VAL A 83 -4.25 6.18 0.97
CA VAL A 83 -3.02 5.62 0.35
C VAL A 83 -1.98 5.26 1.40
N LEU A 84 -1.84 6.08 2.46
CA LEU A 84 -0.93 5.81 3.57
C LEU A 84 -1.36 4.59 4.40
N LEU A 85 -2.66 4.42 4.62
CA LEU A 85 -3.21 3.23 5.29
C LEU A 85 -2.97 1.96 4.47
N VAL A 86 -3.16 2.02 3.15
CA VAL A 86 -2.87 0.89 2.25
C VAL A 86 -1.39 0.55 2.26
N LEU A 87 -0.50 1.55 2.20
CA LEU A 87 0.94 1.36 2.30
C LEU A 87 1.36 0.73 3.64
N LEU A 88 0.77 1.18 4.75
CA LEU A 88 1.01 0.61 6.08
C LEU A 88 0.54 -0.85 6.15
N ALA A 89 -0.66 -1.16 5.65
CA ALA A 89 -1.21 -2.51 5.61
C ALA A 89 -0.35 -3.44 4.72
N LEU A 90 0.08 -2.95 3.56
CA LEU A 90 0.97 -3.66 2.64
C LEU A 90 2.32 -3.97 3.29
N LEU A 91 2.96 -2.97 3.90
CA LEU A 91 4.25 -3.12 4.58
C LEU A 91 4.16 -4.06 5.79
N SER A 92 3.10 -3.97 6.58
CA SER A 92 2.93 -4.78 7.79
C SER A 92 2.62 -6.24 7.48
N ALA A 93 1.78 -6.49 6.47
CA ALA A 93 1.57 -7.84 5.94
C ALA A 93 2.88 -8.44 5.42
N TYR A 94 3.75 -7.62 4.83
CA TYR A 94 5.00 -8.10 4.27
C TYR A 94 6.08 -8.38 5.31
N THR A 95 6.26 -7.50 6.30
CA THR A 95 7.19 -7.74 7.42
C THR A 95 6.81 -8.98 8.22
N ALA A 96 5.52 -9.30 8.30
CA ALA A 96 5.03 -10.51 8.95
C ALA A 96 5.28 -11.80 8.12
N ASN A 97 5.20 -11.74 6.79
CA ASN A 97 5.24 -12.93 5.92
C ASN A 97 6.62 -13.23 5.33
N SER A 98 7.50 -12.23 5.20
CA SER A 98 8.83 -12.39 4.63
C SER A 98 9.87 -11.73 5.53
N SER A 99 10.73 -12.55 6.14
CA SER A 99 11.95 -12.10 6.82
C SER A 99 12.96 -11.43 5.87
N LEU A 100 12.67 -11.40 4.57
CA LEU A 100 13.56 -10.94 3.52
C LEU A 100 12.92 -9.79 2.74
N VAL A 101 13.73 -8.74 2.59
CA VAL A 101 13.52 -7.55 1.76
C VAL A 101 12.75 -6.40 2.43
N ALA A 102 13.06 -6.15 3.70
CA ALA A 102 13.14 -4.77 4.18
C ALA A 102 14.29 -4.08 3.42
N THR A 103 14.00 -3.36 2.34
CA THR A 103 15.05 -2.62 1.62
C THR A 103 15.25 -1.26 2.28
N LYS A 104 16.45 -0.69 2.13
CA LYS A 104 16.69 0.71 2.49
C LYS A 104 15.64 1.65 1.86
N HIS A 105 15.15 1.30 0.66
CA HIS A 105 14.09 2.02 -0.04
C HIS A 105 12.77 2.10 0.75
N SER A 106 12.30 1.00 1.34
CA SER A 106 11.10 1.02 2.19
C SER A 106 11.27 1.85 3.46
N SER A 107 12.47 1.86 4.07
CA SER A 107 12.74 2.70 5.24
C SER A 107 12.72 4.20 4.88
N VAL A 108 13.33 4.58 3.76
CA VAL A 108 13.35 5.97 3.29
C VAL A 108 11.96 6.48 2.92
N ALA A 109 11.13 5.63 2.31
CA ALA A 109 9.74 5.99 2.00
C ALA A 109 8.91 6.21 3.27
N ILE A 110 9.08 5.38 4.31
CA ILE A 110 8.39 5.59 5.60
C ILE A 110 8.81 6.91 6.23
N ASP A 111 10.07 7.31 6.12
CA ASP A 111 10.52 8.62 6.58
C ASP A 111 9.82 9.77 5.82
N LYS A 112 9.66 9.66 4.50
CA LYS A 112 8.88 10.63 3.71
C LYS A 112 7.42 10.68 4.18
N TYR A 113 6.79 9.53 4.40
CA TYR A 113 5.40 9.44 4.87
C TYR A 113 5.21 10.08 6.25
N LEU A 114 6.15 9.87 7.18
CA LEU A 114 6.13 10.47 8.51
C LEU A 114 6.28 11.99 8.45
N VAL A 115 7.13 12.51 7.57
CA VAL A 115 7.28 13.96 7.36
C VAL A 115 5.99 14.56 6.81
N GLU A 116 5.36 13.94 5.81
CA GLU A 116 4.08 14.44 5.28
C GLU A 116 2.96 14.42 6.33
N LEU A 117 2.87 13.37 7.15
CA LEU A 117 1.91 13.31 8.26
C LEU A 117 2.15 14.38 9.32
N GLN A 118 3.40 14.78 9.57
CA GLN A 118 3.72 15.88 10.47
C GLN A 118 3.36 17.26 9.91
N THR A 119 3.26 17.38 8.58
CA THR A 119 2.78 18.61 7.92
C THR A 119 1.25 18.70 7.87
N LEU A 120 0.54 17.60 8.14
CA LEU A 120 -0.91 17.54 8.22
C LEU A 120 -1.41 17.93 9.62
N ASP A 121 -2.63 18.47 9.68
CA ASP A 121 -3.20 19.07 10.88
C ASP A 121 -3.33 18.04 12.03
N PRO A 122 -2.68 18.26 13.20
CA PRO A 122 -2.59 17.28 14.30
C PRO A 122 -3.93 16.97 15.00
N SER A 123 -5.01 17.65 14.62
CA SER A 123 -6.35 17.48 15.21
C SER A 123 -7.06 16.19 14.73
N THR A 124 -6.52 15.48 13.75
CA THR A 124 -7.13 14.25 13.23
C THR A 124 -6.67 13.02 14.03
N PRO A 125 -7.57 12.29 14.73
CA PRO A 125 -7.20 11.16 15.59
C PRO A 125 -6.52 10.01 14.82
N ASP A 126 -6.85 9.83 13.54
CA ASP A 126 -6.27 8.80 12.67
C ASP A 126 -4.80 9.07 12.31
N ILE A 127 -4.33 10.32 12.37
CA ILE A 127 -2.93 10.65 12.08
C ILE A 127 -2.01 10.11 13.18
N ASN A 128 -2.43 10.17 14.44
CA ASN A 128 -1.63 9.70 15.57
C ASN A 128 -1.47 8.18 15.58
N THR A 129 -2.56 7.44 15.29
CA THR A 129 -2.53 5.98 15.19
C THR A 129 -1.71 5.53 13.99
N LEU A 130 -1.86 6.18 12.84
CA LEU A 130 -1.11 5.88 11.62
C LEU A 130 0.38 6.20 11.79
N THR A 131 0.71 7.32 12.42
CA THR A 131 2.09 7.71 12.77
C THR A 131 2.73 6.69 13.71
N ALA A 132 2.00 6.23 14.74
CA ALA A 132 2.48 5.19 15.64
C ALA A 132 2.72 3.86 14.90
N GLY A 133 1.82 3.47 14.01
CA GLY A 133 1.94 2.29 13.14
C GLY A 133 3.18 2.35 12.25
N LEU A 134 3.38 3.45 11.52
CA LEU A 134 4.55 3.67 10.66
C LEU A 134 5.86 3.66 11.46
N ARG A 135 5.88 4.24 12.67
CA ARG A 135 7.07 4.22 13.55
C ARG A 135 7.38 2.82 14.08
N ASN A 136 6.36 2.01 14.39
CA ASN A 136 6.56 0.61 14.78
C ASN A 136 7.14 -0.18 13.60
N LEU A 137 6.57 -0.01 12.41
CA LEU A 137 7.02 -0.67 11.20
C LEU A 137 8.45 -0.28 10.82
N LYS A 138 8.80 1.01 10.94
CA LYS A 138 10.18 1.48 10.77
C LYS A 138 11.15 0.76 11.71
N ARG A 139 10.80 0.63 12.99
CA ARG A 139 11.62 -0.07 13.99
C ARG A 139 11.80 -1.55 13.65
N GLU A 140 10.74 -2.21 13.17
CA GLU A 140 10.82 -3.61 12.71
C GLU A 140 11.71 -3.75 11.47
N LEU A 141 11.58 -2.86 10.48
CA LEU A 141 12.43 -2.86 9.28
C LEU A 141 13.90 -2.60 9.62
N GLN A 142 14.19 -1.67 10.54
CA GLN A 142 15.55 -1.40 11.01
C GLN A 142 16.15 -2.62 11.72
N ARG A 143 15.39 -3.26 12.62
CA ARG A 143 15.81 -4.51 13.27
C ARG A 143 16.15 -5.61 12.26
N ASN A 144 15.31 -5.80 11.24
CA ASN A 144 15.55 -6.80 10.21
C ASN A 144 16.76 -6.45 9.34
N LEU A 145 17.01 -5.17 9.06
CA LEU A 145 18.20 -4.71 8.34
C LEU A 145 19.51 -4.91 9.14
N ASP A 146 19.48 -4.71 10.46
CA ASP A 146 20.65 -4.90 11.32
C ASP A 146 20.96 -6.39 11.57
N THR A 147 19.96 -7.27 11.51
CA THR A 147 20.14 -8.73 11.70
C THR A 147 20.80 -9.42 10.49
N ILE A 148 20.87 -8.74 9.33
CA ILE A 148 21.48 -9.26 8.09
C ILE A 148 22.97 -8.87 7.97
N LYS A 149 23.51 -8.06 8.89
CA LYS A 149 24.95 -7.72 8.96
C LYS A 149 25.70 -8.66 9.89
#